data_AF-A0A1D1VFS5-F1
#
_entry.id   AF-A0A1D1VFS5-F1
#
_cell.length_a   1.000
_cell.length_b   1.000
_cell.length_c   1.000
_cell.angle_alpha   90.00
_cell.angle_beta   90.00
_cell.angle_gamma   90.00
#
_symmetry.space_group_name_H-M   'P 1'
#
loop_
_entity.id
_entity.type
_entity.pdbx_description
1 polymer ?
#
loop_
_entity_poly.entity_id
_entity_poly.type
_entity_poly.pdbx_seq_one_letter_code
_entity_poly.pdbx_strand_id
1 'polypeptide(L)'
;MKDVVVPRLKEFARLHGYDMVVIVLDNASYHYSLMAQFRRPKRVKKEIQQWLTDHRIEFGARELMAELWQKVTDFLKNHVGDRYYMDDYLKTEEGIETVRLPLYHCDFNPIEKCWARRKGYVAKQNTTRKLPDLIKLWEGSADIFKPEDSPKLFAHCIKLEDDYWDIDTKELGYRHGLGACCGTRCKTRKYGTTG
;
A
#
# COMPACT_ATOMS: atom_id res chain seq x y z
N MET A 1 11.13 -6.00 -8.07
CA MET A 1 11.32 -5.10 -6.91
C MET A 1 12.74 -5.22 -6.38
N LYS A 2 13.12 -6.38 -5.83
CA LYS A 2 14.43 -6.64 -5.22
C LYS A 2 15.63 -6.38 -6.12
N ASP A 3 15.63 -6.94 -7.33
CA ASP A 3 16.86 -6.95 -8.15
C ASP A 3 17.05 -5.70 -9.01
N VAL A 4 15.99 -4.90 -9.16
CA VAL A 4 15.98 -3.78 -10.13
C VAL A 4 15.50 -2.48 -9.49
N VAL A 5 14.35 -2.50 -8.82
CA VAL A 5 13.71 -1.25 -8.36
C VAL A 5 14.43 -0.73 -7.12
N VAL A 6 14.66 -1.56 -6.11
CA VAL A 6 15.30 -1.13 -4.87
C VAL A 6 16.74 -0.64 -5.11
N PRO A 7 17.62 -1.36 -5.85
CA PRO A 7 18.96 -0.88 -6.14
C PRO A 7 18.95 0.46 -6.89
N ARG A 8 18.09 0.61 -7.91
CA ARG A 8 17.99 1.87 -8.67
C ARG A 8 17.47 3.03 -7.82
N LEU A 9 16.50 2.76 -6.95
CA LEU A 9 15.93 3.76 -6.05
C LEU A 9 16.96 4.25 -5.03
N LYS A 10 17.69 3.31 -4.40
CA LYS A 10 18.79 3.63 -3.47
C LYS A 10 19.91 4.41 -4.15
N GLU A 11 20.30 3.98 -5.35
CA GLU A 11 21.34 4.68 -6.11
C GLU A 11 20.89 6.09 -6.50
N PHE A 12 19.65 6.25 -6.96
CA PHE A 12 19.08 7.56 -7.25
C PHE A 12 19.07 8.46 -6.01
N ALA A 13 18.64 7.91 -4.85
CA ALA A 13 18.62 8.63 -3.58
C ALA A 13 20.01 9.11 -3.18
N ARG A 14 21.01 8.21 -3.24
CA ARG A 14 22.41 8.50 -2.96
C ARG A 14 22.98 9.58 -3.87
N LEU A 15 22.74 9.49 -5.18
CA LEU A 15 23.25 10.44 -6.17
C LEU A 15 22.69 11.86 -6.01
N HIS A 16 21.49 11.98 -5.46
CA HIS A 16 20.80 13.27 -5.28
C HIS A 16 20.80 13.76 -3.83
N GLY A 17 21.50 13.07 -2.92
CA GLY A 17 21.63 13.48 -1.52
C GLY A 17 20.35 13.32 -0.70
N TYR A 18 19.48 12.36 -1.02
CA TYR A 18 18.31 12.05 -0.20
C TYR A 18 18.69 11.09 0.93
N ASP A 19 18.43 11.51 2.17
CA ASP A 19 18.72 10.71 3.37
C ASP A 19 17.72 9.58 3.62
N MET A 20 16.50 9.70 3.08
CA MET A 20 15.41 8.78 3.34
C MET A 20 14.69 8.38 2.06
N VAL A 21 14.38 7.08 1.98
CA VAL A 21 13.54 6.50 0.94
C VAL A 21 12.33 5.85 1.61
N VAL A 22 11.14 6.20 1.12
CA VAL A 22 9.88 5.60 1.56
C VAL A 22 9.14 5.09 0.33
N ILE A 23 8.58 3.89 0.42
CA ILE A 23 7.80 3.29 -0.65
C ILE A 23 6.32 3.28 -0.27
N VAL A 24 5.51 3.96 -1.08
CA VAL A 24 4.04 3.90 -0.96
C VAL A 24 3.54 2.67 -1.70
N LEU A 25 2.85 1.79 -1.01
CA LEU A 25 2.29 0.55 -1.54
C LEU A 25 0.77 0.65 -1.61
N ASP A 26 0.21 0.41 -2.79
CA ASP A 26 -1.22 0.24 -2.95
C ASP A 26 -1.69 -1.02 -2.23
N ASN A 27 -2.83 -0.91 -1.55
CA ASN A 27 -3.39 -2.01 -0.78
C ASN A 27 -4.46 -2.70 -1.61
N ALA A 28 -4.02 -3.57 -2.51
CA ALA A 28 -4.88 -4.44 -3.29
C ALA A 28 -4.59 -5.92 -3.00
N SER A 29 -5.63 -6.74 -3.03
CA SER A 29 -5.56 -8.14 -2.56
C SER A 29 -4.57 -9.02 -3.32
N TYR A 30 -4.27 -8.64 -4.55
CA TYR A 30 -3.37 -9.34 -5.47
C TYR A 30 -1.93 -8.80 -5.42
N HIS A 31 -1.66 -7.71 -4.70
CA HIS A 31 -0.33 -7.12 -4.58
C HIS A 31 0.46 -7.62 -3.37
N TYR A 32 -0.14 -8.45 -2.52
CA TYR A 32 0.53 -8.95 -1.32
C TYR A 32 0.89 -10.43 -1.39
N SER A 33 1.94 -10.74 -0.65
CA SER A 33 2.19 -12.08 -0.14
C SER A 33 2.36 -11.96 1.36
N LEU A 34 1.59 -12.73 2.11
CA LEU A 34 1.83 -12.88 3.54
C LEU A 34 3.18 -13.57 3.75
N MET A 35 3.86 -13.25 4.84
CA MET A 35 5.03 -14.02 5.26
C MET A 35 4.66 -15.49 5.40
N ALA A 36 5.61 -16.39 5.18
CA ALA A 36 5.33 -17.82 5.06
C ALA A 36 4.54 -18.40 6.24
N GLN A 37 4.87 -17.98 7.46
CA GLN A 37 4.16 -18.36 8.68
C GLN A 37 2.69 -17.90 8.69
N PHE A 38 2.37 -16.74 8.12
CA PHE A 38 1.02 -16.21 8.07
C PHE A 38 0.20 -16.69 6.86
N ARG A 39 0.77 -17.52 5.97
CA ARG A 39 0.02 -18.08 4.85
C ARG A 39 -0.95 -19.13 5.34
N ARG A 40 -2.20 -19.07 4.86
CA ARG A 40 -3.20 -20.11 5.13
C ARG A 40 -2.72 -21.45 4.55
N PRO A 41 -2.84 -22.57 5.29
CA PRO A 41 -2.62 -23.89 4.74
C PRO A 41 -3.71 -24.23 3.72
N LYS A 42 -3.50 -25.24 2.88
CA LYS A 42 -4.59 -25.73 2.02
C LYS A 42 -5.66 -26.36 2.90
N ARG A 43 -6.89 -26.46 2.38
CA ARG A 43 -8.02 -27.12 3.06
C ARG A 43 -7.89 -28.65 3.04
N VAL A 44 -6.78 -29.15 3.58
CA VAL A 44 -6.46 -30.58 3.75
C VAL A 44 -6.17 -30.79 5.23
N LYS A 45 -6.88 -31.72 5.89
CA LYS A 45 -6.81 -31.89 7.36
C LYS A 45 -5.37 -32.03 7.88
N LYS A 46 -4.54 -32.83 7.20
CA LYS A 46 -3.13 -33.02 7.55
C LYS A 46 -2.30 -31.74 7.42
N GLU A 47 -2.52 -30.94 6.38
CA GLU A 47 -1.82 -29.65 6.22
C GLU A 47 -2.24 -28.64 7.29
N ILE A 48 -3.52 -28.63 7.66
CA ILE A 48 -4.01 -27.77 8.75
C ILE A 48 -3.36 -28.19 10.08
N GLN A 49 -3.30 -29.48 10.38
CA GLN A 49 -2.67 -30.01 11.60
C GLN A 49 -1.16 -29.69 11.65
N GLN A 50 -0.47 -29.82 10.53
CA GLN A 50 0.94 -29.44 10.43
C GLN A 50 1.10 -27.94 10.69
N TRP A 51 0.29 -27.11 10.04
CA TRP A 51 0.33 -25.67 10.22
C TRP A 51 0.06 -25.26 11.68
N LEU A 52 -0.92 -25.88 12.34
CA LEU A 52 -1.18 -25.64 13.77
C LEU A 52 0.02 -26.05 14.65
N THR A 53 0.65 -27.18 14.34
CA THR A 53 1.88 -27.64 15.01
C THR A 53 3.02 -26.65 14.86
N ASP A 54 3.26 -26.16 13.64
CA ASP A 54 4.33 -25.19 13.33
C ASP A 54 4.13 -23.88 14.09
N HIS A 55 2.87 -23.51 14.33
CA HIS A 55 2.47 -22.34 15.12
C HIS A 55 2.33 -22.61 16.62
N ARG A 56 2.63 -23.83 17.08
CA ARG A 56 2.50 -24.27 18.48
C ARG A 56 1.07 -24.11 19.03
N ILE A 57 0.07 -24.36 18.18
CA ILE A 57 -1.35 -24.32 18.53
C ILE A 57 -1.83 -25.75 18.79
N GLU A 58 -2.33 -26.00 19.99
CA GLU A 58 -2.86 -27.31 20.37
C GLU A 58 -4.21 -27.62 19.69
N PHE A 59 -4.37 -28.88 19.29
CA PHE A 59 -5.61 -29.44 18.75
C PHE A 59 -5.81 -30.89 19.18
N GLY A 60 -7.08 -31.27 19.39
CA GLY A 60 -7.45 -32.64 19.74
C GLY A 60 -7.41 -33.62 18.55
N ALA A 61 -7.12 -34.89 18.82
CA ALA A 61 -7.07 -35.95 17.79
C ALA A 61 -8.42 -36.16 17.07
N ARG A 62 -9.55 -35.85 17.73
CA ARG A 62 -10.91 -36.02 17.20
C ARG A 62 -11.54 -34.73 16.68
N GLU A 63 -10.83 -33.61 16.72
CA GLU A 63 -11.36 -32.34 16.21
C GLU A 63 -11.70 -32.46 14.71
N LEU A 64 -12.83 -31.85 14.35
CA LEU A 64 -13.34 -31.77 12.99
C LEU A 64 -12.50 -30.78 12.17
N MET A 65 -12.53 -30.93 10.85
CA MET A 65 -11.81 -30.01 9.95
C MET A 65 -12.29 -28.55 10.13
N ALA A 66 -13.57 -28.34 10.46
CA ALA A 66 -14.12 -27.02 10.75
C ALA A 66 -13.51 -26.39 12.01
N GLU A 67 -13.33 -27.17 13.09
CA GLU A 67 -12.74 -26.70 14.35
C GLU A 67 -11.26 -26.34 14.16
N LEU A 68 -10.51 -27.21 13.49
CA LEU A 68 -9.11 -26.94 13.13
C LEU A 68 -8.99 -25.69 12.25
N TRP A 69 -9.89 -25.51 11.28
CA TRP A 69 -9.90 -24.33 10.42
C TRP A 69 -10.28 -23.04 11.16
N GLN A 70 -11.14 -23.14 12.17
CA GLN A 70 -11.49 -22.01 13.03
C GLN A 70 -10.27 -21.55 13.82
N LYS A 71 -9.50 -22.47 14.42
CA LYS A 71 -8.23 -22.15 15.11
C LYS A 71 -7.23 -21.42 14.21
N VAL A 72 -7.05 -21.88 12.96
CA VAL A 72 -6.23 -21.16 11.96
C VAL A 72 -6.77 -19.75 11.73
N THR A 73 -8.08 -19.61 11.57
CA THR A 73 -8.71 -18.32 11.28
C THR A 73 -8.59 -17.35 12.45
N ASP A 74 -8.76 -17.82 13.68
CA ASP A 74 -8.63 -17.02 14.91
C ASP A 74 -7.17 -16.60 15.13
N PHE A 75 -6.22 -17.53 14.94
CA PHE A 75 -4.80 -17.18 14.98
C PHE A 75 -4.49 -16.07 13.98
N LEU A 76 -4.93 -16.23 12.73
CA LEU A 76 -4.63 -15.25 11.69
C LEU A 76 -5.29 -13.90 11.99
N LYS A 77 -6.53 -13.89 12.45
CA LYS A 77 -7.23 -12.65 12.86
C LYS A 77 -6.48 -11.90 13.97
N ASN A 78 -5.87 -12.63 14.90
CA ASN A 78 -5.20 -12.04 16.07
C ASN A 78 -3.71 -11.71 15.82
N HIS A 79 -3.06 -12.33 14.84
CA HIS A 79 -1.59 -12.25 14.67
C HIS A 79 -1.14 -11.66 13.32
N VAL A 80 -1.98 -11.69 12.29
CA VAL A 80 -1.55 -11.32 10.92
C VAL A 80 -1.35 -9.83 10.74
N GLY A 81 -1.93 -8.97 11.59
CA GLY A 81 -1.93 -7.50 11.50
C GLY A 81 -0.95 -6.95 10.47
N ASP A 82 -1.42 -6.73 9.24
CA ASP A 82 -0.68 -6.18 8.10
C ASP A 82 0.77 -6.69 7.89
N ARG A 83 1.08 -7.95 8.26
CA ARG A 83 2.42 -8.56 8.15
C ARG A 83 2.65 -9.15 6.77
N TYR A 84 2.94 -8.24 5.85
CA TYR A 84 3.24 -8.57 4.47
C TYR A 84 4.74 -8.78 4.26
N TYR A 85 5.08 -9.78 3.45
CA TYR A 85 6.46 -10.15 3.16
C TYR A 85 7.28 -9.00 2.58
N MET A 86 6.67 -8.18 1.70
CA MET A 86 7.39 -7.10 1.04
C MET A 86 7.75 -5.97 2.02
N ASP A 87 6.84 -5.65 2.94
CA ASP A 87 7.04 -4.63 3.98
C ASP A 87 8.14 -5.05 4.94
N ASP A 88 8.10 -6.32 5.38
CA ASP A 88 9.15 -6.89 6.20
C ASP A 88 10.51 -6.87 5.49
N TYR A 89 10.57 -7.38 4.25
CA TYR A 89 11.80 -7.36 3.44
C TYR A 89 12.36 -5.94 3.24
N LEU A 90 11.52 -4.98 2.84
CA LEU A 90 11.97 -3.60 2.63
C LEU A 90 12.51 -2.98 3.91
N LYS A 91 11.88 -3.27 5.05
CA LYS A 91 12.31 -2.75 6.34
C LYS A 91 13.59 -3.41 6.86
N THR A 92 13.63 -4.74 6.89
CA THR A 92 14.68 -5.51 7.57
C THR A 92 15.94 -5.65 6.73
N GLU A 93 15.79 -5.95 5.44
CA GLU A 93 16.93 -6.17 4.53
C GLU A 93 17.39 -4.87 3.87
N GLU A 94 16.44 -3.98 3.57
CA GLU A 94 16.74 -2.77 2.77
C GLU A 94 16.78 -1.48 3.60
N GLY A 95 16.29 -1.47 4.83
CA GLY A 95 16.19 -0.26 5.66
C GLY A 95 15.23 0.80 5.11
N ILE A 96 14.26 0.39 4.29
CA ILE A 96 13.27 1.24 3.64
C ILE A 96 11.93 1.07 4.34
N GLU A 97 11.35 2.18 4.81
CA GLU A 97 10.00 2.18 5.38
C GLU A 97 8.93 2.13 4.29
N THR A 98 7.81 1.48 4.60
CA THR A 98 6.64 1.39 3.71
C THR A 98 5.46 2.17 4.28
N VAL A 99 4.69 2.79 3.39
CA VAL A 99 3.38 3.38 3.71
C VAL A 99 2.34 2.67 2.89
N ARG A 100 1.37 2.03 3.55
CA ARG A 100 0.26 1.34 2.89
C ARG A 100 -0.95 2.24 2.81
N LEU A 101 -1.57 2.25 1.63
CA LEU A 101 -2.83 2.94 1.43
C LEU A 101 -3.99 2.16 2.07
N PRO A 102 -5.10 2.82 2.43
CA PRO A 102 -6.32 2.14 2.80
C PRO A 102 -6.86 1.28 1.65
N LEU A 103 -7.51 0.16 2.00
CA LEU A 103 -8.12 -0.76 1.03
C LEU A 103 -9.18 -0.02 0.20
N TYR A 104 -9.17 -0.20 -1.12
CA TYR A 104 -10.09 0.45 -2.07
C TYR A 104 -9.95 1.97 -2.22
N HIS A 105 -8.89 2.56 -1.67
CA HIS A 105 -8.62 4.00 -1.78
C HIS A 105 -7.32 4.27 -2.56
N CYS A 106 -7.26 3.79 -3.81
CA CYS A 106 -6.13 4.06 -4.70
C CYS A 106 -6.02 5.55 -5.10
N ASP A 107 -7.06 6.33 -4.84
CA ASP A 107 -7.11 7.79 -4.99
C ASP A 107 -6.09 8.52 -4.09
N PHE A 108 -5.65 7.88 -3.01
CA PHE A 108 -4.51 8.34 -2.20
C PHE A 108 -3.13 8.02 -2.80
N ASN A 109 -3.06 7.26 -3.90
CA ASN A 109 -1.80 6.96 -4.57
C ASN A 109 -1.44 8.07 -5.60
N PRO A 110 -0.33 8.80 -5.43
CA PRO A 110 0.08 9.82 -6.40
C PRO A 110 0.27 9.28 -7.82
N ILE A 111 0.62 7.99 -7.96
CA ILE A 111 0.85 7.37 -9.27
C ILE A 111 -0.42 7.29 -10.12
N GLU A 112 -1.62 7.25 -9.52
CA GLU A 112 -2.88 7.19 -10.28
C GLU A 112 -3.08 8.43 -11.14
N LYS A 113 -2.63 9.58 -10.64
CA LYS A 113 -2.60 10.83 -11.41
C LYS A 113 -1.54 10.79 -12.49
N CYS A 114 -0.42 10.12 -12.21
CA CYS A 114 0.60 9.87 -13.23
C CYS A 114 0.00 9.13 -14.43
N TRP A 115 -0.69 8.03 -14.14
CA TRP A 115 -1.40 7.21 -15.11
C TRP A 115 -2.49 7.99 -15.84
N ALA A 116 -3.32 8.75 -15.13
CA ALA A 116 -4.41 9.52 -15.73
C ALA A 116 -3.90 10.53 -16.76
N ARG A 117 -2.87 11.32 -16.43
CA ARG A 117 -2.30 12.31 -17.35
C ARG A 117 -1.64 11.66 -18.56
N ARG A 118 -0.86 10.59 -18.35
CA ARG A 118 -0.17 9.88 -19.44
C ARG A 118 -1.17 9.22 -20.39
N LYS A 119 -2.17 8.51 -19.85
CA LYS A 119 -3.28 7.95 -20.63
C LYS A 119 -4.03 9.03 -21.40
N GLY A 120 -4.32 10.16 -20.77
CA GLY A 120 -4.99 11.30 -21.41
C GLY A 120 -4.17 11.90 -22.56
N TYR A 121 -2.86 12.01 -22.41
CA TYR A 121 -1.96 12.43 -23.49
C TYR A 121 -1.98 11.45 -24.66
N VAL A 122 -1.74 10.16 -24.39
CA VAL A 122 -1.71 9.14 -25.43
C VAL A 122 -3.06 9.06 -26.15
N ALA A 123 -4.18 9.13 -25.43
CA ALA A 123 -5.52 9.13 -26.02
C ALA A 123 -5.76 10.30 -26.99
N LYS A 124 -5.24 11.50 -26.69
CA LYS A 124 -5.36 12.68 -27.56
C LYS A 124 -4.51 12.56 -28.83
N GLN A 125 -3.35 11.93 -28.74
CA GLN A 125 -2.40 11.81 -29.86
C GLN A 125 -2.60 10.53 -30.68
N ASN A 126 -3.29 9.53 -30.15
CA ASN A 126 -3.53 8.26 -30.81
C ASN A 126 -4.62 8.37 -31.90
N THR A 127 -4.23 8.92 -33.04
CA THR A 127 -5.10 9.09 -34.22
C THR A 127 -5.24 7.81 -35.04
N THR A 128 -4.22 6.94 -35.06
CA THR A 128 -4.21 5.72 -35.88
C THR A 128 -4.92 4.55 -35.22
N ARG A 129 -5.03 4.53 -33.88
CA ARG A 129 -5.58 3.44 -33.06
C ARG A 129 -4.89 2.10 -33.27
N LYS A 130 -3.66 2.11 -33.77
CA LYS A 130 -2.84 0.90 -33.98
C LYS A 130 -1.90 0.71 -32.81
N LEU A 131 -1.73 -0.54 -32.40
CA LEU A 131 -0.88 -0.89 -31.25
C LEU A 131 0.58 -0.41 -31.39
N PRO A 132 1.26 -0.54 -32.55
CA PRO A 132 2.64 -0.06 -32.69
C PRO A 132 2.78 1.45 -32.46
N ASP A 133 1.83 2.25 -32.95
CA ASP A 133 1.83 3.70 -32.78
C ASP A 133 1.51 4.07 -31.33
N LEU A 134 0.61 3.32 -30.68
CA LEU A 134 0.32 3.46 -29.26
C LEU A 134 1.56 3.19 -28.40
N ILE A 135 2.34 2.14 -28.69
CA ILE A 135 3.58 1.83 -27.96
C ILE A 135 4.60 2.98 -28.11
N LYS A 136 4.80 3.49 -29.33
CA LYS A 136 5.70 4.63 -29.57
C LYS A 136 5.24 5.89 -28.81
N LEU A 137 3.95 6.20 -28.86
CA LEU A 137 3.36 7.32 -28.10
C LEU A 137 3.51 7.11 -26.59
N TRP A 138 3.34 5.87 -26.12
CA TRP A 138 3.52 5.52 -24.73
C TRP A 138 4.97 5.79 -24.31
N GLU A 139 5.96 5.24 -25.01
CA GLU A 139 7.38 5.45 -24.70
C GLU A 139 7.75 6.94 -24.72
N GLY A 140 7.37 7.68 -25.77
CA GLY A 140 7.63 9.12 -25.89
C GLY A 140 6.87 10.00 -24.89
N SER A 141 5.86 9.45 -24.20
CA SER A 141 5.10 10.17 -23.17
C SER A 141 5.73 10.09 -21.76
N ALA A 142 6.88 9.44 -21.62
CA ALA A 142 7.58 9.32 -20.34
C ALA A 142 7.95 10.69 -19.73
N ASP A 143 8.36 11.65 -20.58
CA ASP A 143 8.85 12.97 -20.14
C ASP A 143 7.74 14.00 -19.88
N ILE A 144 6.47 13.58 -19.89
CA ILE A 144 5.34 14.47 -19.57
C ILE A 144 5.38 14.95 -18.12
N PHE A 145 5.96 14.13 -17.24
CA PHE A 145 6.14 14.44 -15.83
C PHE A 145 7.49 15.10 -15.62
N LYS A 146 7.45 16.36 -15.20
CA LYS A 146 8.65 17.06 -14.76
C LYS A 146 8.83 16.89 -13.25
N PRO A 147 10.08 17.01 -12.73
CA PRO A 147 10.32 16.98 -11.30
C PRO A 147 9.41 17.95 -10.50
N GLU A 148 9.14 19.13 -11.06
CA GLU A 148 8.26 20.16 -10.46
C GLU A 148 6.78 19.75 -10.32
N ASP A 149 6.34 18.70 -11.02
CA ASP A 149 4.99 18.17 -10.88
C ASP A 149 4.83 17.26 -9.65
N SER A 150 5.93 16.67 -9.17
CA SER A 150 5.91 15.73 -8.05
C SER A 150 5.24 16.31 -6.79
N PRO A 151 5.62 17.51 -6.29
CA PRO A 151 4.98 18.09 -5.10
C PRO A 151 3.46 18.30 -5.26
N LYS A 152 2.99 18.60 -6.47
CA LYS A 152 1.55 18.83 -6.74
C LYS A 152 0.74 17.54 -6.65
N LEU A 153 1.33 16.41 -7.02
CA LEU A 153 0.69 15.10 -6.92
C LEU A 153 0.44 14.75 -5.44
N PHE A 154 1.47 14.90 -4.61
CA PHE A 154 1.35 14.67 -3.17
C PHE A 154 0.42 15.68 -2.49
N ALA A 155 0.48 16.96 -2.86
CA ALA A 155 -0.42 17.98 -2.33
C ALA A 155 -1.90 17.64 -2.60
N HIS A 156 -2.20 17.05 -3.76
CA HIS A 156 -3.55 16.57 -4.03
C HIS A 156 -3.95 15.41 -3.12
N CYS A 157 -3.09 14.40 -2.93
CA CYS A 157 -3.39 13.29 -2.03
C CYS A 157 -3.65 13.77 -0.59
N ILE A 158 -2.84 14.72 -0.11
CA ILE A 158 -3.04 15.35 1.22
C ILE A 158 -4.38 16.08 1.28
N LYS A 159 -4.74 16.85 0.24
CA LYS A 159 -6.04 17.51 0.19
C LYS A 159 -7.19 16.50 0.24
N LEU A 160 -7.06 15.41 -0.51
CA LEU A 160 -8.07 14.36 -0.53
C LEU A 160 -8.22 13.74 0.87
N GLU A 161 -7.11 13.45 1.56
CA GLU A 161 -7.13 12.99 2.96
C GLU A 161 -7.88 13.98 3.87
N ASP A 162 -7.59 15.27 3.76
CA ASP A 162 -8.29 16.32 4.52
C ASP A 162 -9.80 16.35 4.19
N ASP A 163 -10.18 16.18 2.91
CA ASP A 163 -11.58 16.15 2.47
C ASP A 163 -12.34 14.94 3.07
N TYR A 164 -11.73 13.75 3.10
CA TYR A 164 -12.31 12.56 3.77
C TYR A 164 -12.46 12.77 5.28
N TRP A 165 -11.45 13.36 5.92
CA TRP A 165 -11.49 13.66 7.36
C TRP A 165 -12.62 14.64 7.71
N ASP A 166 -12.82 15.66 6.88
CA ASP A 166 -13.89 16.62 7.02
C ASP A 166 -15.28 15.96 6.91
N ILE A 167 -15.44 14.98 6.02
CA ILE A 167 -16.69 14.21 5.89
C ILE A 167 -16.94 13.42 7.17
N ASP A 168 -15.97 12.65 7.63
CA ASP A 168 -16.11 11.82 8.83
C ASP A 168 -16.44 12.66 10.08
N THR A 169 -15.77 13.80 10.25
CA THR A 169 -15.99 14.68 11.41
C THR A 169 -17.35 15.39 11.36
N LYS A 170 -17.83 15.77 10.16
CA LYS A 170 -19.18 16.35 9.99
C LYS A 170 -20.27 15.32 10.22
N GLU A 171 -20.11 14.10 9.71
CA GLU A 171 -21.04 12.98 9.91
C GLU A 171 -21.12 12.55 11.38
N LEU A 172 -19.97 12.50 12.08
CA LEU A 172 -19.93 12.19 13.51
C LEU A 172 -20.56 13.30 14.36
N GLY A 173 -20.35 14.57 14.01
CA GLY A 173 -21.00 15.72 14.65
C GLY A 173 -22.53 15.72 14.46
N TYR A 174 -23.00 15.33 13.28
CA TYR A 174 -24.44 15.19 12.99
C TYR A 174 -25.08 14.03 13.78
N ARG A 175 -24.40 12.89 13.89
CA ARG A 175 -24.92 11.71 14.60
C ARG A 175 -25.00 11.85 16.12
N HIS A 176 -24.16 12.69 16.72
CA HIS A 176 -24.09 12.82 18.18
C HIS A 176 -24.81 14.05 18.74
N GLY A 177 -25.39 14.92 17.91
CA GLY A 177 -26.13 16.10 18.39
C GLY A 177 -25.31 17.02 19.30
N LEU A 178 -23.98 16.95 19.25
CA LEU A 178 -23.08 17.65 20.14
C LEU A 178 -22.34 18.73 19.36
N GLY A 179 -22.62 19.99 19.73
CA GLY A 179 -21.78 21.11 19.36
C GLY A 179 -20.39 20.94 19.95
N ALA A 180 -19.42 20.83 19.05
CA ALA A 180 -17.98 21.04 19.24
C ALA A 180 -17.17 20.08 20.13
N CYS A 181 -15.94 19.85 19.64
CA CYS A 181 -14.73 19.43 20.36
C CYS A 181 -14.60 17.97 20.81
N CYS A 182 -14.07 17.11 19.91
CA CYS A 182 -13.02 16.17 20.30
C CYS A 182 -12.22 15.71 19.07
N GLY A 183 -10.93 16.04 19.01
CA GLY A 183 -10.05 15.60 17.94
C GLY A 183 -8.77 16.42 17.83
N THR A 184 -8.02 16.52 18.92
CA THR A 184 -6.70 17.14 18.91
C THR A 184 -5.82 16.39 17.92
N ARG A 185 -5.56 17.03 16.78
CA ARG A 185 -4.59 16.62 15.76
C ARG A 185 -3.29 16.28 16.47
N CYS A 186 -2.84 15.03 16.41
CA CYS A 186 -1.46 14.68 16.80
C CYS A 186 -0.54 15.27 15.71
N LYS A 187 -0.31 16.58 15.75
CA LYS A 187 0.64 17.29 14.89
C LYS A 187 2.04 17.01 15.40
N THR A 188 2.58 15.84 15.10
CA THR A 188 4.04 15.67 14.95
C THR A 188 4.37 15.55 13.46
N ARG A 189 3.90 16.52 12.66
CA ARG A 189 4.43 16.77 11.31
C ARG A 189 5.70 17.60 11.46
N LYS A 190 6.82 16.95 11.79
CA LYS A 190 8.14 17.53 11.50
C LYS A 190 8.41 17.34 10.01
N TYR A 191 7.86 18.23 9.19
CA TYR A 191 8.52 18.52 7.92
C TYR A 191 9.68 19.44 8.27
N GLY A 192 10.88 18.89 8.33
CA GLY A 192 12.10 19.66 8.47
C GLY A 192 12.29 20.52 7.23
N THR A 193 11.87 21.77 7.30
CA THR A 193 12.46 22.86 6.53
C THR A 193 13.49 23.53 7.40
N THR A 194 14.77 23.23 7.14
CA THR A 194 15.97 24.00 7.51
C THR A 194 17.09 23.34 6.70
N GLY A 195 17.95 24.02 5.95
CA GLY A 195 18.27 25.43 5.74
C GLY A 195 19.58 25.44 4.99
#